data_AF-A0A3D0D1F5-F1
#
_entry.id   AF-A0A3D0D1F5-F1
#
_cell.length_a   1.000
_cell.length_b   1.000
_cell.length_c   1.000
_cell.angle_alpha   90.00
_cell.angle_beta   90.00
_cell.angle_gamma   90.00
#
_symmetry.space_group_name_H-M   'P 1'
#
loop_
_entity.id
_entity.type
_entity.pdbx_description
1 polymer ?
#
loop_
_entity_poly.entity_id
_entity_poly.type
_entity_poly.pdbx_seq_one_letter_code
_entity_poly.pdbx_strand_id
1 'polypeptide(L)'
;MPVRPLYLNRPRLEALLAASDFDAIVATSFKNVYYLPGALIETQRRIPLRLGIVVWPRHGEPTLIVGDIEEGLARRESHLADVRAYVEFRTSPIDALAQVLEEKGLAREHPLPCRCLHRHPEEHP
;
A
#
# COMPACT_ATOMS: atom_id res chain seq x y z
N MET A 1 22.62 -12.83 1.84
CA MET A 1 21.96 -11.59 2.29
C MET A 1 21.10 -11.96 3.50
N PRO A 2 21.30 -11.36 4.69
CA PRO A 2 20.51 -11.70 5.86
C PRO A 2 19.06 -11.26 5.63
N VAL A 3 18.12 -12.18 5.87
CA VAL A 3 16.67 -11.94 5.78
C VAL A 3 16.33 -10.87 6.83
N ARG A 4 15.92 -9.66 6.40
CA ARG A 4 15.51 -8.60 7.33
C ARG A 4 14.25 -9.05 8.07
N PRO A 5 14.15 -8.79 9.39
CA PRO A 5 12.94 -9.13 10.12
C PRO A 5 11.75 -8.36 9.55
N LEU A 6 10.69 -9.07 9.18
CA LEU A 6 9.41 -8.44 8.83
C LEU A 6 8.92 -7.68 10.07
N TYR A 7 8.82 -6.36 9.96
CA TYR A 7 8.20 -5.50 10.98
C TYR A 7 6.66 -5.55 10.94
N LEU A 8 6.09 -6.36 10.04
CA LEU A 8 4.66 -6.52 9.85
C LEU A 8 4.11 -7.66 10.71
N ASN A 9 3.18 -7.34 11.61
CA ASN A 9 2.34 -8.35 12.25
C ASN A 9 1.16 -8.72 11.33
N ARG A 10 1.46 -9.52 10.30
CA ARG A 10 0.50 -9.91 9.27
C ARG A 10 -0.75 -10.58 9.86
N PRO A 11 -0.66 -11.58 10.76
CA PRO A 11 -1.84 -12.24 11.31
C PRO A 11 -2.78 -11.26 12.03
N ARG A 12 -2.21 -10.29 12.76
CA ARG A 12 -3.01 -9.25 13.42
C ARG A 12 -3.69 -8.31 12.42
N LEU A 13 -2.99 -7.89 11.37
CA LEU A 13 -3.55 -7.02 10.33
C LEU A 13 -4.74 -7.71 9.65
N GLU A 14 -4.55 -8.96 9.22
CA GLU A 14 -5.58 -9.73 8.54
C GLU A 14 -6.78 -10.01 9.44
N ALA A 15 -6.57 -10.32 10.73
CA ALA A 15 -7.65 -10.49 11.69
C ALA A 15 -8.48 -9.19 11.88
N LEU A 16 -7.81 -8.03 11.95
CA LEU A 16 -8.50 -6.73 12.06
C LEU A 16 -9.28 -6.38 10.79
N LEU A 17 -8.72 -6.65 9.61
CA LEU A 17 -9.41 -6.43 8.34
C LEU A 17 -10.62 -7.36 8.22
N ALA A 18 -10.47 -8.64 8.56
CA ALA A 18 -11.55 -9.62 8.56
C ALA A 18 -12.70 -9.25 9.51
N ALA A 19 -12.40 -8.65 10.66
CA ALA A 19 -13.39 -8.20 11.63
C ALA A 19 -14.02 -6.83 11.31
N SER A 20 -13.56 -6.14 10.27
CA SER A 20 -14.07 -4.84 9.85
C SER A 20 -15.14 -4.96 8.75
N ASP A 21 -15.72 -3.84 8.34
CA ASP A 21 -16.63 -3.75 7.19
C ASP A 21 -15.90 -3.44 5.86
N PHE A 22 -14.57 -3.37 5.86
CA PHE A 22 -13.79 -2.95 4.69
C PHE A 22 -13.34 -4.14 3.83
N ASP A 23 -13.44 -4.02 2.51
CA ASP A 23 -12.95 -5.06 1.58
C ASP A 23 -11.44 -5.00 1.33
N ALA A 24 -10.81 -3.86 1.60
CA ALA A 24 -9.37 -3.67 1.43
C ALA A 24 -8.85 -2.48 2.26
N ILE A 25 -7.54 -2.45 2.46
CA ILE A 25 -6.78 -1.29 2.95
C ILE A 25 -6.06 -0.68 1.76
N VAL A 26 -6.20 0.64 1.58
CA VAL A 26 -5.36 1.43 0.68
C VAL A 26 -4.48 2.33 1.54
N ALA A 27 -3.17 2.08 1.53
CA ALA A 27 -2.22 2.79 2.37
C ALA A 27 -1.24 3.62 1.54
N THR A 28 -1.18 4.92 1.82
CA THR A 28 -0.39 5.90 1.06
C THR A 28 0.61 6.68 1.91
N SER A 29 0.60 6.51 3.23
CA SER A 29 1.59 7.17 4.08
C SER A 29 2.96 6.51 3.89
N PHE A 30 4.03 7.31 3.91
CA PHE A 30 5.40 6.79 3.79
C PHE A 30 5.70 5.65 4.77
N LYS A 31 5.24 5.77 6.03
CA LYS A 31 5.41 4.71 7.03
C LYS A 31 4.69 3.43 6.63
N ASN A 32 3.44 3.50 6.17
CA ASN A 32 2.69 2.30 5.78
C ASN A 32 3.28 1.65 4.53
N VAL A 33 3.68 2.46 3.55
CA VAL A 33 4.35 1.99 2.32
C VAL A 33 5.73 1.41 2.61
N TYR A 34 6.36 1.76 3.72
CA TYR A 34 7.57 1.08 4.19
C TYR A 34 7.25 -0.22 4.93
N TYR A 35 6.41 -0.16 5.98
CA TYR A 35 6.19 -1.29 6.88
C TYR A 35 5.39 -2.44 6.28
N LEU A 36 4.42 -2.17 5.41
CA LEU A 36 3.58 -3.21 4.82
C LEU A 36 4.35 -4.07 3.81
N PRO A 37 5.07 -3.53 2.81
CA PRO A 37 5.82 -4.33 1.84
C PRO A 37 7.28 -4.58 2.25
N GLY A 38 7.84 -3.82 3.21
CA GLY A 38 9.26 -3.90 3.60
C GLY A 38 10.23 -3.13 2.71
N ALA A 39 9.73 -2.39 1.70
CA ALA A 39 10.55 -1.62 0.76
C ALA A 39 10.63 -0.13 1.16
N LEU A 40 11.83 0.41 1.30
CA LEU A 40 12.04 1.82 1.65
C LEU A 40 12.01 2.70 0.39
N ILE A 41 10.83 3.20 0.02
CA ILE A 41 10.66 4.13 -1.11
C ILE A 41 11.00 5.56 -0.67
N GLU A 42 12.29 5.85 -0.57
CA GLU A 42 12.81 7.11 -0.05
C GLU A 42 12.35 8.35 -0.86
N THR A 43 12.08 8.18 -2.16
CA THR A 43 11.56 9.26 -3.00
C THR A 43 10.19 9.76 -2.56
N GLN A 44 9.32 8.91 -2.03
CA GLN A 44 8.02 9.33 -1.49
C GLN A 44 8.17 10.24 -0.26
N ARG A 45 9.22 10.03 0.55
CA ARG A 45 9.53 10.93 1.69
C ARG A 45 10.04 12.28 1.22
N ARG A 46 10.88 12.29 0.18
CA ARG A 46 11.53 13.51 -0.34
C ARG A 46 10.63 14.31 -1.27
N ILE A 47 9.73 13.64 -1.97
CA ILE A 47 8.84 14.19 -2.99
C ILE A 47 7.44 13.62 -2.71
N PRO A 48 6.62 14.28 -1.87
CA PRO A 48 5.32 13.73 -1.44
C PRO A 48 4.33 13.45 -2.58
N LEU A 49 4.53 14.04 -3.76
CA LEU A 49 3.75 13.77 -4.97
C LEU A 49 4.07 12.42 -5.62
N ARG A 50 5.21 11.80 -5.29
CA ARG A 50 5.57 10.44 -5.73
C ARG A 50 4.94 9.43 -4.79
N LEU A 51 3.69 9.08 -5.07
CA LEU A 51 2.91 8.19 -4.24
C LEU A 51 3.35 6.74 -4.43
N GLY A 52 3.93 6.15 -3.40
CA GLY A 52 3.83 4.72 -3.19
C GLY A 52 2.47 4.40 -2.57
N ILE A 53 1.84 3.32 -3.04
CA ILE A 53 0.51 2.89 -2.59
C ILE A 53 0.55 1.39 -2.34
N VAL A 54 0.03 0.96 -1.20
CA VAL A 54 -0.18 -0.45 -0.92
C VAL A 54 -1.67 -0.73 -0.92
N VAL A 55 -2.09 -1.71 -1.73
CA VAL A 55 -3.45 -2.25 -1.73
C VAL A 55 -3.41 -3.60 -1.02
N TRP A 56 -4.06 -3.71 0.13
CA TRP A 56 -4.15 -4.93 0.91
C TRP A 56 -5.60 -5.43 0.93
N PRO A 57 -5.99 -6.35 0.05
CA PRO A 57 -7.35 -6.86 0.01
C PRO A 57 -7.64 -7.76 1.22
N ARG A 58 -8.92 -7.89 1.60
CA ARG A 58 -9.39 -8.86 2.59
C ARG A 58 -9.07 -10.30 2.16
N HIS A 59 -9.13 -10.54 0.85
CA HIS A 59 -8.87 -11.84 0.23
C HIS A 59 -7.92 -11.67 -0.96
N GLY A 60 -6.94 -12.55 -1.08
CA GLY A 60 -5.94 -12.53 -2.14
C GLY A 60 -4.65 -11.79 -1.77
N GLU A 61 -3.77 -11.64 -2.75
CA GLU A 61 -2.44 -11.07 -2.54
C GLU A 61 -2.45 -9.53 -2.53
N PRO A 62 -1.69 -8.89 -1.63
CA PRO A 62 -1.52 -7.45 -1.63
C PRO A 62 -0.63 -6.97 -2.79
N THR A 63 -0.81 -5.72 -3.19
CA THR A 63 -0.09 -5.09 -4.30
C THR A 63 0.63 -3.83 -3.83
N LEU A 64 1.89 -3.69 -4.24
CA LEU A 64 2.65 -2.45 -4.10
C LEU A 64 2.69 -1.70 -5.44
N ILE A 65 2.22 -0.46 -5.46
CA ILE A 65 2.28 0.46 -6.59
C ILE A 65 3.35 1.51 -6.31
N VAL A 66 4.29 1.71 -7.22
CA VAL A 66 5.39 2.68 -7.12
C VAL A 66 5.62 3.39 -8.45
N GLY A 67 6.41 4.48 -8.44
CA GLY A 67 6.93 5.05 -9.69
C GLY A 67 7.88 4.07 -10.37
N ASP A 68 7.92 4.10 -11.70
CA ASP A 68 8.79 3.27 -12.55
C ASP A 68 10.27 3.28 -12.16
N ILE A 69 10.81 4.44 -11.75
CA ILE A 69 12.19 4.56 -11.25
C ILE A 69 12.45 3.66 -10.02
N GLU A 70 11.43 3.43 -9.19
CA GLU A 70 11.53 2.67 -7.94
C GLU A 70 11.19 1.18 -8.12
N GLU A 71 10.71 0.76 -9.28
CA GLU A 71 10.24 -0.61 -9.52
C GLU A 71 11.33 -1.65 -9.21
N GLY A 72 12.57 -1.40 -9.67
CA GLY A 72 13.69 -2.31 -9.42
C GLY A 72 14.08 -2.41 -7.95
N LEU A 73 13.91 -1.33 -7.16
CA LEU A 73 14.09 -1.35 -5.71
C LEU A 73 12.95 -2.11 -5.05
N ALA A 74 11.70 -1.78 -5.40
CA ALA A 74 10.50 -2.38 -4.87
C ALA A 74 10.49 -3.91 -5.06
N ARG A 75 10.78 -4.39 -6.28
CA ARG A 75 10.85 -5.83 -6.57
C ARG A 75 11.97 -6.57 -5.81
N ARG A 76 13.07 -5.89 -5.51
CA ARG A 76 14.21 -6.49 -4.80
C ARG A 76 14.01 -6.55 -3.30
N GLU A 77 13.44 -5.50 -2.71
CA GLU A 77 13.37 -5.33 -1.25
C GLU A 77 12.00 -5.72 -0.69
N SER A 78 10.93 -5.63 -1.49
CA SER A 78 9.59 -6.00 -1.02
C SER A 78 9.44 -7.50 -0.89
N HIS A 79 8.70 -7.93 0.12
CA HIS A 79 8.22 -9.32 0.21
C HIS A 79 6.90 -9.55 -0.53
N LEU A 80 6.30 -8.51 -1.13
CA LEU A 80 5.09 -8.65 -1.93
C LEU A 80 5.46 -9.10 -3.35
N ALA A 81 4.78 -10.13 -3.84
CA ALA A 81 5.01 -10.65 -5.19
C ALA A 81 4.44 -9.71 -6.28
N ASP A 82 3.33 -9.04 -5.99
CA ASP A 82 2.67 -8.14 -6.94
C ASP A 82 3.17 -6.70 -6.76
N VAL A 83 4.09 -6.30 -7.64
CA VAL A 83 4.62 -4.93 -7.73
C VAL A 83 4.23 -4.35 -9.08
N ARG A 84 3.61 -3.16 -9.06
CA ARG A 84 3.17 -2.40 -10.23
C ARG A 84 3.87 -1.06 -10.27
N ALA A 85 4.19 -0.61 -11.47
CA ALA A 85 4.80 0.69 -11.72
C ALA A 85 3.81 1.61 -12.45
N TYR A 86 3.75 2.88 -12.06
CA TYR A 86 3.20 3.94 -12.90
C TYR A 86 4.37 4.76 -13.48
N VAL A 87 4.20 5.24 -14.72
CA VAL A 87 5.20 6.09 -15.36
C VAL A 87 4.97 7.53 -14.93
N GLU A 88 5.97 8.12 -14.27
CA GLU A 88 5.91 9.52 -13.85
C GLU A 88 5.66 10.45 -15.05
N PHE A 89 4.83 11.48 -14.86
CA PHE A 89 4.43 12.46 -15.88
C PHE A 89 3.65 11.89 -17.09
N ARG A 90 3.28 10.61 -17.10
CA ARG A 90 2.42 10.01 -18.13
C ARG A 90 1.14 9.41 -17.60
N THR A 91 1.22 8.74 -16.46
CA THR A 91 0.09 8.04 -15.83
C THR A 91 -0.05 8.51 -14.38
N SER A 92 -1.28 8.71 -13.93
CA SER A 92 -1.54 9.06 -12.54
C SER A 92 -1.33 7.83 -11.64
N PRO A 93 -0.74 7.98 -10.45
CA PRO A 93 -0.73 6.90 -9.46
C PRO A 93 -2.14 6.48 -9.04
N ILE A 94 -3.13 7.36 -9.18
CA ILE A 94 -4.54 7.06 -8.90
C ILE A 94 -5.15 6.20 -10.00
N ASP A 95 -4.76 6.39 -11.26
CA ASP A 95 -5.23 5.53 -12.37
C ASP A 95 -4.69 4.11 -12.20
N ALA A 96 -3.41 3.98 -11.81
CA ALA A 96 -2.81 2.70 -11.48
C ALA A 96 -3.50 2.03 -10.28
N LEU A 97 -3.88 2.81 -9.25
CA LEU A 97 -4.68 2.31 -8.13
C LEU A 97 -6.06 1.82 -8.60
N ALA A 98 -6.77 2.60 -9.40
CA ALA A 98 -8.09 2.24 -9.92
C ALA A 98 -8.03 0.92 -10.70
N GLN A 99 -7.05 0.78 -11.59
CA GLN A 99 -6.81 -0.47 -12.33
C GLN A 99 -6.57 -1.66 -11.38
N VAL A 100 -5.74 -1.50 -10.35
CA VAL A 100 -5.49 -2.57 -9.37
C VAL A 100 -6.76 -2.94 -8.59
N LEU A 101 -7.60 -1.96 -8.24
CA LEU A 101 -8.88 -2.21 -7.56
C LEU A 101 -9.87 -2.94 -8.48
N GLU A 102 -9.92 -2.58 -9.77
CA GLU A 102 -10.74 -3.26 -10.78
C GLU A 102 -10.30 -4.72 -10.97
N GLU A 103 -9.00 -4.95 -11.19
CA GLU A 103 -8.42 -6.29 -11.36
C GLU A 103 -8.71 -7.21 -10.16
N LYS A 104 -8.76 -6.64 -8.95
CA LYS A 104 -9.07 -7.37 -7.71
C LYS A 104 -10.57 -7.48 -7.42
N GLY A 105 -11.44 -6.93 -8.27
CA GLY A 105 -12.89 -6.96 -8.07
C GLY A 105 -13.39 -6.09 -6.92
N LEU A 106 -12.61 -5.08 -6.53
CA LEU A 106 -12.88 -4.15 -5.43
C LEU A 106 -13.54 -2.83 -5.90
N ALA A 107 -13.61 -2.59 -7.20
CA ALA A 107 -14.19 -1.38 -7.81
C ALA A 107 -15.73 -1.46 -7.94
N ARG A 108 -16.45 -1.77 -6.84
CA ARG A 108 -17.92 -1.86 -6.84
C ARG A 108 -18.57 -0.50 -6.53
N GLU A 109 -19.77 -0.26 -7.04
CA GLU A 109 -20.57 0.97 -6.85
C GLU A 109 -21.04 1.22 -5.38
N HIS A 110 -20.69 0.34 -4.45
CA HIS A 110 -21.02 0.55 -3.04
C HIS A 110 -20.08 1.59 -2.45
N PRO A 111 -20.58 2.63 -1.75
CA PRO A 111 -19.70 3.61 -1.12
C PRO A 111 -18.83 2.88 -0.10
N LEU A 112 -17.56 2.63 -0.47
CA LEU A 112 -16.58 2.08 0.45
C LEU A 112 -16.59 3.00 1.67
N PRO A 113 -16.92 2.52 2.88
CA PRO A 113 -16.60 3.30 4.05
C PRO A 113 -15.09 3.53 3.97
N CYS A 114 -14.66 4.79 3.87
CA CYS A 114 -13.26 5.16 3.79
C CYS A 114 -12.90 5.83 5.11
N ARG A 115 -12.43 5.03 6.07
CA ARG A 115 -11.94 5.57 7.34
C ARG A 115 -10.45 5.82 7.24
N CYS A 116 -10.06 7.09 7.10
CA CYS A 116 -8.67 7.50 7.25
C CYS A 116 -8.20 7.20 8.68
N LEU A 117 -7.38 6.17 8.85
CA LEU A 117 -6.72 5.87 10.11
C LEU A 117 -5.48 6.78 10.28
N HIS A 118 -5.69 8.08 10.41
CA HIS A 118 -4.66 9.02 10.83
C HIS A 118 -4.87 9.35 12.31
N ARG A 119 -4.04 8.77 13.19
CA ARG A 119 -4.03 9.17 14.60
C ARG A 119 -3.02 10.29 14.76
N HIS A 120 -3.48 11.50 15.08
CA HIS A 120 -2.59 12.60 15.48
C HIS A 120 -1.86 12.20 16.79
N PRO A 121 -0.55 12.48 16.93
CA PRO A 121 0.23 12.08 18.10
C PRO A 121 0.10 13.03 19.31
N GLU A 122 -1.09 13.57 19.57
CA GLU A 122 -1.30 14.57 20.63
C GLU A 122 -2.64 14.35 21.37
N GLU A 123 -2.94 13.13 21.84
CA GLU A 123 -3.96 12.94 22.89
C GLU A 123 -3.60 11.74 23.77
N HIS A 124 -2.85 12.02 24.85
CA HIS A 124 -2.88 11.22 26.06
C HIS A 124 -3.30 12.13 27.23
N PRO A 125 -4.20 11.67 28.12
CA PRO A 125 -4.57 12.39 29.34
C PRO A 125 -3.43 12.45 30.36
#